data_AF-W2XZD5-F1
#
_entry.id   AF-W2XZD5-F1
#
_cell.length_a   1.000
_cell.length_b   1.000
_cell.length_c   1.000
_cell.angle_alpha   90.00
_cell.angle_beta   90.00
_cell.angle_gamma   90.00
#
_symmetry.space_group_name_H-M   'P 1'
#
loop_
_entity.id
_entity.type
_entity.pdbx_description
1 polymer ?
#
loop_
_entity_poly.entity_id
_entity_poly.type
_entity_poly.pdbx_seq_one_letter_code
_entity_poly.pdbx_strand_id
1 'polypeptide(L)'
;MGKGPPQTDIERGRILGLYESGFSLRKIARHVKRSRDAVHQALYVEQDERPKLGPVALFSDRDFRLLVRTASKGLLSVRQLNVELNLAVS
;
A
#
# COMPACT_ATOMS: atom_id res chain seq x y z
N MET A 1 -4.11 -17.07 0.78
CA MET A 1 -4.32 -16.56 2.15
C MET A 1 -3.72 -15.18 2.22
N GLY A 2 -4.51 -14.13 2.47
CA GLY A 2 -4.01 -12.76 2.56
C GLY A 2 -3.01 -12.60 3.71
N LYS A 3 -2.11 -11.61 3.60
CA LYS A 3 -1.28 -11.21 4.74
C LYS A 3 -2.24 -10.73 5.84
N GLY A 4 -2.10 -11.27 7.05
CA GLY A 4 -2.89 -10.87 8.22
C GLY A 4 -2.68 -9.38 8.56
N PRO A 5 -3.28 -8.88 9.65
CA PRO A 5 -3.13 -7.48 10.03
C PRO A 5 -1.64 -7.13 10.22
N PRO A 6 -1.25 -5.86 9.97
CA PRO A 6 0.10 -5.41 10.24
C PRO A 6 0.48 -5.67 11.71
N GLN A 7 1.77 -5.83 11.96
CA GLN A 7 2.27 -5.92 13.33
C GLN A 7 2.18 -4.55 13.97
N THR A 8 1.71 -4.52 15.22
CA THR A 8 1.73 -3.30 16.02
C THR A 8 3.10 -3.10 16.63
N ASP A 9 3.42 -1.88 17.02
CA ASP A 9 4.71 -1.56 17.67
C ASP A 9 4.87 -2.31 19.00
N ILE A 10 3.77 -2.49 19.74
CA ILE A 10 3.75 -3.28 20.98
C ILE A 10 4.10 -4.74 20.70
N GLU A 11 3.53 -5.34 19.64
CA GLU A 11 3.86 -6.70 19.25
C GLU A 11 5.34 -6.83 18.84
N ARG A 12 5.88 -5.84 18.13
CA ARG A 12 7.29 -5.78 17.74
C ARG A 12 8.22 -5.70 18.94
N GLY A 13 7.93 -4.83 19.90
CA GLY A 13 8.70 -4.74 21.16
C GLY A 13 8.73 -6.06 21.92
N ARG A 14 7.59 -6.78 21.97
CA ARG A 14 7.54 -8.13 22.57
C ARG A 14 8.39 -9.14 21.81
N ILE A 15 8.35 -9.11 20.47
CA ILE A 15 9.16 -9.99 19.63
C ILE A 15 10.65 -9.73 19.85
N LEU A 16 11.06 -8.45 19.90
CA LEU A 16 12.44 -8.04 20.16
C LEU A 16 12.92 -8.53 21.53
N GLY A 17 12.19 -8.25 22.62
CA GLY A 17 12.58 -8.71 23.95
C GLY A 17 12.66 -10.23 24.09
N LEU A 18 11.78 -10.99 23.41
CA LEU A 18 11.88 -12.45 23.38
C LEU A 18 13.09 -12.94 22.59
N TYR A 19 13.45 -12.25 21.50
CA TYR A 19 14.62 -12.58 20.71
C TYR A 19 15.92 -12.29 21.48
N GLU A 20 16.00 -11.14 22.15
CA GLU A 20 17.13 -10.74 23.00
C GLU A 20 17.33 -11.68 24.19
N SER A 21 16.25 -12.26 24.74
CA SER A 21 16.33 -13.31 25.77
C SER A 21 16.70 -14.70 25.24
N GLY A 22 17.07 -14.82 23.96
CA GLY A 22 17.60 -16.04 23.35
C GLY A 22 16.53 -17.04 22.87
N PHE A 23 15.26 -16.63 22.74
CA PHE A 23 14.23 -17.52 22.22
C PHE A 23 14.39 -17.72 20.71
N SER A 24 14.20 -18.94 20.24
CA SER A 24 14.19 -19.23 18.80
C SER A 24 12.96 -18.66 18.10
N LEU A 25 13.10 -18.27 16.83
CA LEU A 25 12.02 -17.69 16.02
C LEU A 25 10.73 -18.53 16.04
N ARG A 26 10.84 -19.86 16.03
CA ARG A 26 9.69 -20.78 16.08
C ARG A 26 8.99 -20.76 17.44
N LYS A 27 9.72 -20.54 18.53
CA LYS A 27 9.15 -20.41 19.88
C LYS A 27 8.44 -19.06 20.03
N ILE A 28 9.06 -17.99 19.53
CA ILE A 28 8.47 -16.65 19.49
C ILE A 28 7.18 -16.65 18.67
N ALA A 29 7.20 -17.21 17.46
CA ALA A 29 6.02 -17.31 16.59
C ALA A 29 4.83 -18.00 17.27
N ARG A 30 5.08 -19.10 17.99
CA ARG A 30 4.06 -19.79 18.79
C ARG A 30 3.55 -18.94 19.95
N HIS A 31 4.44 -18.22 20.62
CA HIS A 31 4.08 -17.38 21.77
C HIS A 31 3.24 -16.16 21.37
N VAL A 32 3.64 -15.47 20.30
CA VAL A 32 2.97 -14.25 19.79
C VAL A 32 1.82 -14.59 18.82
N LYS A 33 1.57 -15.89 18.55
CA LYS A 33 0.55 -16.39 17.62
C LYS A 33 0.64 -15.77 16.22
N ARG A 34 1.86 -15.60 15.72
CA ARG A 34 2.16 -15.06 14.38
C ARG A 34 2.94 -16.08 13.56
N SER A 35 2.97 -15.89 12.24
CA SER A 35 3.81 -16.74 11.38
C SER A 35 5.30 -16.50 11.66
N ARG A 36 6.13 -17.51 11.38
CA ARG A 36 7.60 -17.38 11.49
C ARG A 36 8.12 -16.23 10.63
N ASP A 37 7.56 -16.06 9.43
CA ASP A 37 7.97 -14.98 8.52
C ASP A 37 7.58 -13.60 9.05
N ALA A 38 6.44 -13.46 9.75
CA ALA A 38 6.09 -12.21 10.41
C ALA A 38 7.10 -11.88 11.52
N VAL A 39 7.51 -12.88 12.32
CA VAL A 39 8.57 -12.67 13.34
C VAL A 39 9.88 -12.27 12.68
N HIS A 40 10.26 -12.91 11.57
CA HIS A 40 11.45 -12.53 10.82
C HIS A 40 11.38 -11.08 10.30
N GLN A 41 10.22 -10.67 9.75
CA GLN A 41 10.01 -9.29 9.30
C GLN A 41 10.05 -8.28 10.46
N ALA A 42 9.59 -8.65 11.65
CA ALA A 42 9.68 -7.78 12.82
C ALA A 42 11.12 -7.50 13.27
N LEU A 43 12.01 -8.48 13.14
CA LEU A 43 13.37 -8.41 13.67
C LEU A 43 14.37 -7.80 12.67
N TYR A 44 14.22 -8.11 11.38
CA TYR A 44 15.28 -7.86 10.40
C TYR A 44 14.87 -6.93 9.26
N VAL A 45 13.59 -6.59 9.13
CA VAL A 45 13.10 -5.72 8.06
C VAL A 45 12.75 -4.37 8.65
N GLU A 46 13.53 -3.35 8.30
CA GLU A 46 13.18 -1.97 8.57
C GLU A 46 11.83 -1.65 7.94
N GLN A 47 10.93 -1.06 8.73
CA GLN A 47 9.66 -0.60 8.18
C GLN A 47 9.92 0.67 7.38
N ASP A 48 9.76 0.58 6.07
CA ASP A 48 9.51 1.78 5.28
C ASP A 48 8.17 2.36 5.74
N GLU A 49 8.21 3.49 6.45
CA GLU A 49 7.02 4.30 6.77
C GLU A 49 6.39 4.93 5.52
N ARG A 50 7.03 4.76 4.36
CA ARG A 50 6.58 5.36 3.11
C ARG A 50 5.19 4.83 2.79
N PRO A 51 4.20 5.72 2.59
CA PRO A 51 2.89 5.29 2.13
C PRO A 51 3.11 4.52 0.83
N LYS A 52 2.47 3.36 0.71
CA LYS A 52 2.45 2.62 -0.55
C LYS A 52 1.97 3.60 -1.61
N LEU A 53 2.80 3.84 -2.64
CA LEU A 53 2.38 4.66 -3.75
C LEU A 53 1.09 4.04 -4.30
N GLY A 54 0.06 4.89 -4.42
CA GLY A 54 -1.19 4.50 -5.04
C GLY A 54 -0.96 4.02 -6.48
N PRO A 55 -1.97 3.43 -7.11
CA PRO A 55 -1.91 3.14 -8.54
C PRO A 55 -1.51 4.41 -9.30
N VAL A 56 -0.65 4.23 -10.31
CA VAL A 56 -0.20 5.32 -11.17
C VAL A 56 -1.43 5.97 -11.80
N ALA A 57 -1.48 7.30 -11.79
CA ALA A 57 -2.57 8.03 -12.41
C ALA A 57 -2.66 7.66 -13.91
N LEU A 58 -3.87 7.34 -14.37
CA LEU A 58 -4.13 7.02 -15.79
C LEU A 58 -3.93 8.23 -16.71
N PHE A 59 -4.01 9.43 -16.16
CA PHE A 59 -3.84 10.69 -16.88
C PHE A 59 -2.58 11.39 -16.40
N SER A 60 -1.92 12.10 -17.33
CA SER A 60 -0.99 13.15 -16.93
C SER A 60 -1.76 14.30 -16.27
N ASP A 61 -1.10 15.08 -15.43
CA ASP A 61 -1.68 16.30 -14.83
C ASP A 61 -2.25 17.25 -15.90
N ARG A 62 -1.64 17.27 -17.09
CA ARG A 62 -2.08 18.11 -18.20
C ARG A 62 -3.41 17.62 -18.76
N ASP A 63 -3.53 16.33 -19.02
CA ASP A 63 -4.73 15.73 -19.59
C ASP A 63 -5.90 15.84 -18.61
N PHE A 64 -5.63 15.64 -17.32
CA PHE A 64 -6.62 15.85 -16.27
C PHE A 64 -7.14 17.29 -16.26
N ARG A 65 -6.26 18.29 -16.34
CA ARG A 65 -6.67 19.72 -16.41
C ARG A 65 -7.47 20.04 -17.67
N LEU A 66 -7.09 19.45 -18.81
CA LEU A 66 -7.83 19.64 -20.06
C LEU A 66 -9.23 19.04 -19.97
N LEU A 67 -9.35 17.82 -19.42
CA LEU A 67 -10.61 17.15 -19.17
C LEU A 67 -11.53 17.98 -18.27
N VAL A 68 -11.03 18.47 -17.13
CA VAL A 68 -11.81 19.32 -16.23
C VAL A 68 -12.26 20.60 -16.94
N ARG A 69 -11.37 21.24 -17.72
CA ARG A 69 -11.68 22.47 -18.44
C ARG A 69 -12.71 22.27 -19.56
N THR A 70 -12.66 21.17 -20.31
CA THR A 70 -13.65 20.91 -21.38
C THR A 70 -14.98 20.48 -20.80
N ALA A 71 -14.99 19.61 -19.79
CA ALA A 71 -16.21 19.21 -19.09
C ALA A 71 -16.92 20.39 -18.41
N SER A 72 -16.17 21.40 -17.95
CA SER A 72 -16.77 22.61 -17.36
C SER A 72 -17.48 23.53 -18.37
N LYS A 73 -17.21 23.38 -19.68
CA LYS A 73 -17.82 24.25 -20.71
C LYS A 73 -19.24 23.83 -21.08
N GLY A 74 -19.64 22.61 -20.77
CA GLY A 74 -20.96 22.11 -21.13
C GLY A 74 -21.17 20.64 -20.79
N LEU A 75 -22.39 20.17 -21.04
CA LEU A 75 -22.78 18.78 -20.78
C LEU A 75 -22.30 17.88 -21.92
N LEU A 76 -21.01 17.58 -21.95
CA LEU A 76 -20.42 16.59 -22.84
C LEU A 76 -20.49 15.21 -22.21
N SER A 77 -20.89 14.21 -23.00
CA SER A 77 -20.77 12.81 -22.58
C SER A 77 -19.31 12.37 -22.51
N VAL A 78 -19.02 11.35 -21.71
CA VAL A 78 -17.66 10.80 -21.56
C VAL A 78 -17.06 10.39 -22.91
N ARG A 79 -17.87 9.81 -23.81
CA ARG A 79 -17.42 9.44 -25.17
C ARG A 79 -17.01 10.67 -25.98
N GLN A 80 -17.77 11.75 -25.91
CA GLN A 80 -17.45 12.99 -26.61
C GLN A 80 -16.16 13.60 -26.06
N LEU A 81 -15.97 13.59 -24.73
CA LEU A 81 -14.74 14.06 -24.10
C LEU A 81 -13.52 13.23 -24.53
N ASN A 82 -13.64 11.90 -24.60
CA ASN A 82 -12.55 11.04 -25.06
C ASN A 82 -12.18 11.29 -26.53
N VAL A 83 -13.16 11.53 -27.41
CA VAL A 83 -12.92 11.85 -28.82
C VAL A 83 -12.30 13.24 -28.97
N GLU A 84 -12.83 14.26 -28.29
CA GLU A 84 -12.32 15.64 -28.37
C GLU A 84 -10.89 15.78 -27.82
N LEU A 85 -10.59 15.08 -26.73
CA LEU A 85 -9.28 15.14 -26.06
C LEU A 85 -8.31 14.05 -26.52
N ASN A 86 -8.74 13.18 -27.45
CA ASN A 86 -7.98 12.04 -27.95
C ASN A 86 -7.37 11.20 -26.80
N LEU A 87 -8.16 10.92 -25.77
CA LEU A 87 -7.72 10.19 -24.60
C LEU A 87 -7.79 8.69 -24.88
N ALA A 88 -6.64 8.00 -24.77
CA ALA A 88 -6.54 6.55 -24.93
C ALA A 88 -6.90 5.79 -23.63
N VAL A 89 -7.93 6.25 -22.91
CA VAL A 89 -8.35 5.69 -21.62
C VAL A 89 -9.81 5.23 -21.73
N SER A 90 -10.08 4.01 -21.27
CA SER A 90 -11.39 3.35 -21.33
C SER A 90 -12.26 3.66 -20.12
#